data_AF-A0A955C8M2-F1
#
_entry.id   AF-A0A955C8M2-F1
#
_cell.length_a   1.000
_cell.length_b   1.000
_cell.length_c   1.000
_cell.angle_alpha   90.00
_cell.angle_beta   90.00
_cell.angle_gamma   90.00
#
_symmetry.space_group_name_H-M   'P 1'
#
loop_
_entity.id
_entity.type
_entity.pdbx_description
1 polymer ?
#
loop_
_entity_poly.entity_id
_entity_poly.type
_entity_poly.pdbx_seq_one_letter_code
_entity_poly.pdbx_strand_id
1 'polypeptide(L)'
;MSKVGVCLSGCGFLDGSEIQEAVFTLLALDQAGATAVCCAPEMPQAQVVNHATQDRVGEQRDVLVEAARIARGNIVPLSRVDARSIDALIFPGGYGAAQNLCTFAVDGPDCAVNYEVETLVSDMLELKKPIGVICIAP
;
A
#
# COMPACT_ATOMS: atom_id res chain seq x y z
N MET A 1 11.05 19.50 -5.38
CA MET A 1 11.28 18.28 -4.58
C MET A 1 10.36 17.22 -5.16
N SER A 2 10.88 16.05 -5.53
CA SER A 2 10.06 15.01 -6.15
C SER A 2 9.04 14.48 -5.13
N LYS A 3 7.80 14.28 -5.55
CA LYS A 3 6.74 13.68 -4.72
C LYS A 3 6.56 12.23 -5.10
N VAL A 4 6.63 11.32 -4.14
CA VAL A 4 6.49 9.88 -4.40
C VAL A 4 5.31 9.35 -3.63
N GLY A 5 4.31 8.82 -4.35
CA GLY A 5 3.20 8.09 -3.75
C GLY A 5 3.72 6.81 -3.11
N VAL A 6 3.31 6.53 -1.87
CA VAL A 6 3.62 5.27 -1.19
C VAL A 6 2.28 4.64 -0.79
N CYS A 7 1.84 3.66 -1.57
CA CYS A 7 0.54 3.02 -1.37
C CYS A 7 0.68 1.83 -0.41
N LEU A 8 0.11 2.00 0.79
CA LEU A 8 0.12 1.02 1.87
C LEU A 8 -1.17 0.20 1.87
N SER A 9 -1.13 -0.95 2.52
CA SER A 9 -2.21 -1.96 2.55
C SER A 9 -2.63 -2.36 3.96
N GLY A 10 -2.17 -1.65 4.99
CA GLY A 10 -2.42 -1.92 6.41
C GLY A 10 -1.12 -1.79 7.22
N CYS A 11 -1.01 -2.44 8.38
CA CYS A 11 0.17 -2.35 9.24
C CYS A 11 0.56 -3.69 9.88
N GLY A 12 1.21 -4.56 9.10
CA GLY A 12 1.63 -5.89 9.53
C GLY A 12 1.71 -6.83 8.34
N PHE A 13 2.78 -7.61 8.21
CA PHE A 13 3.01 -8.36 6.96
C PHE A 13 1.98 -9.45 6.66
N LEU A 14 1.20 -9.94 7.64
CA LEU A 14 0.21 -11.00 7.41
C LEU A 14 -1.17 -10.46 7.01
N ASP A 15 -1.46 -9.20 7.29
CA ASP A 15 -2.78 -8.59 7.06
C ASP A 15 -2.75 -7.17 6.48
N GLY A 16 -1.55 -6.66 6.17
CA GLY A 16 -1.30 -5.32 5.66
C GLY A 16 0.08 -5.19 5.01
N SER A 17 0.65 -3.98 5.06
CA SER A 17 2.00 -3.74 4.55
C SER A 17 3.07 -4.36 5.44
N GLU A 18 4.13 -4.88 4.82
CA GLU A 18 5.35 -5.25 5.54
C GLU A 18 5.99 -3.97 6.10
N ILE A 19 6.11 -3.90 7.42
CA ILE A 19 6.44 -2.66 8.14
C ILE A 19 7.89 -2.22 7.85
N GLN A 20 8.83 -3.17 7.74
CA GLN A 20 10.23 -2.87 7.47
C GLN A 20 10.42 -2.36 6.04
N GLU A 21 9.80 -3.01 5.04
CA GLU A 21 9.80 -2.57 3.64
C GLU A 21 9.22 -1.17 3.51
N ALA A 22 8.09 -0.90 4.17
CA ALA A 22 7.46 0.42 4.17
C ALA A 22 8.37 1.47 4.84
N VAL A 23 8.92 1.19 6.03
CA VAL A 23 9.81 2.12 6.74
C VAL A 23 11.10 2.38 5.97
N PHE A 24 11.72 1.34 5.38
CA PHE A 24 12.93 1.51 4.57
C PHE A 24 12.65 2.25 3.27
N THR A 25 11.49 2.04 2.65
CA THR A 25 11.04 2.85 1.50
C THR A 25 10.97 4.33 1.90
N LEU A 26 10.29 4.65 3.00
CA LEU A 26 10.16 6.03 3.49
C LEU A 26 11.53 6.64 3.85
N LEU A 27 12.41 5.88 4.51
CA LEU A 27 13.77 6.31 4.84
C LEU A 27 14.59 6.63 3.57
N ALA A 28 14.55 5.74 2.57
CA ALA A 28 15.30 5.93 1.33
C ALA A 28 14.80 7.16 0.55
N LEU A 29 13.49 7.41 0.54
CA LEU A 29 12.91 8.60 -0.07
C LEU A 29 13.35 9.88 0.65
N ASP A 30 13.31 9.89 1.98
CA ASP A 30 13.75 11.02 2.80
C ASP A 30 15.25 11.33 2.58
N GLN A 31 16.10 10.30 2.60
CA GLN A 31 17.54 10.44 2.33
C GLN A 31 17.84 10.95 0.91
N ALA A 32 17.00 10.60 -0.06
CA ALA A 32 17.08 11.12 -1.42
C ALA A 32 16.52 12.55 -1.57
N GLY A 33 15.99 13.14 -0.49
CA GLY A 33 15.37 14.45 -0.49
C GLY A 33 14.04 14.48 -1.24
N ALA A 34 13.31 13.37 -1.32
CA ALA A 34 11.97 13.28 -1.89
C ALA A 34 10.89 13.43 -0.80
N THR A 35 9.71 13.88 -1.20
CA THR A 35 8.54 13.93 -0.32
C THR A 35 7.68 12.68 -0.51
N ALA A 36 7.53 11.86 0.52
CA ALA A 36 6.59 10.74 0.50
C ALA A 36 5.14 11.23 0.67
N VAL A 37 4.25 10.80 -0.20
CA VAL A 37 2.80 10.97 -0.11
C VAL A 37 2.22 9.60 0.22
N CYS A 38 2.09 9.29 1.50
CA CYS A 38 1.51 8.01 1.92
C CYS A 38 0.02 8.00 1.60
N CYS A 39 -0.46 6.89 1.05
CA CYS A 39 -1.87 6.66 0.79
C CYS A 39 -2.25 5.21 1.06
N ALA A 40 -3.54 4.95 1.25
CA ALA A 40 -4.09 3.61 1.37
C ALA A 40 -5.60 3.64 1.05
N PRO A 41 -6.20 2.54 0.55
CA PRO A 41 -7.64 2.44 0.40
C PRO A 41 -8.38 2.59 1.74
N GLU A 42 -9.50 3.31 1.74
CA GLU A 42 -10.40 3.44 2.90
C GLU A 42 -11.43 2.31 2.86
N MET A 43 -11.05 1.14 3.38
CA MET A 43 -11.86 -0.08 3.35
C MET A 43 -11.47 -1.03 4.48
N PRO A 44 -12.34 -2.00 4.86
CA PRO A 44 -11.96 -3.08 5.75
C PRO A 44 -10.79 -3.92 5.22
N GLN A 45 -9.91 -4.37 6.11
CA GLN A 45 -8.93 -5.42 5.80
C GLN A 45 -9.65 -6.75 5.49
N ALA A 46 -9.07 -7.55 4.59
CA ALA A 46 -9.59 -8.88 4.27
C ALA A 46 -9.54 -9.86 5.45
N GLN A 47 -8.56 -9.67 6.35
CA GLN A 47 -8.42 -10.41 7.58
C GLN A 47 -7.67 -9.58 8.62
N VAL A 48 -7.73 -10.00 9.88
CA VAL A 48 -6.89 -9.49 10.97
C VAL A 48 -6.16 -10.67 11.57
N VAL A 49 -4.85 -10.54 11.75
CA VAL A 49 -3.99 -11.65 12.17
C VAL A 49 -3.22 -11.29 13.45
N ASN A 50 -3.27 -12.19 14.42
CA ASN A 50 -2.34 -12.14 15.54
C ASN A 50 -0.96 -12.56 15.03
N HIS A 51 -0.06 -11.60 14.85
CA HIS A 51 1.26 -11.87 14.29
C HIS A 51 2.17 -12.73 15.19
N ALA A 52 1.87 -12.84 16.49
CA ALA A 52 2.64 -13.68 17.41
C ALA A 52 2.23 -15.16 17.32
N THR A 53 0.94 -15.45 17.13
CA THR A 53 0.44 -16.83 17.00
C THR A 53 0.23 -17.27 15.55
N GLN A 54 0.21 -16.31 14.62
CA GLN A 54 -0.14 -16.46 13.21
C GLN A 54 -1.61 -16.84 12.95
N ASP A 55 -2.46 -16.76 13.97
CA ASP A 55 -3.88 -17.08 13.84
C ASP A 55 -4.69 -15.87 13.37
N ARG A 56 -5.70 -16.15 12.56
CA ARG A 56 -6.77 -15.19 12.27
C ARG A 56 -7.57 -14.91 13.54
N VAL A 57 -7.89 -13.65 13.76
CA VAL A 57 -8.78 -13.23 14.84
C VAL A 57 -10.10 -12.71 14.26
N GLY A 58 -11.21 -12.90 14.99
CA GLY A 58 -12.55 -12.46 14.57
C GLY A 58 -12.79 -10.95 14.77
N GLU A 59 -11.78 -10.13 14.47
CA GLU A 59 -11.84 -8.67 14.57
C GLU A 59 -11.91 -8.04 13.17
N GLN A 60 -12.36 -6.79 13.10
CA GLN A 60 -12.33 -6.00 11.86
C GLN A 60 -11.49 -4.75 12.08
N ARG A 61 -10.66 -4.44 11.08
CA ARG A 61 -9.83 -3.24 11.04
C ARG A 61 -9.94 -2.60 9.67
N ASP A 62 -9.66 -1.31 9.60
CA ASP A 62 -9.66 -0.53 8.37
C ASP A 62 -8.22 -0.34 7.86
N VAL A 63 -8.03 -0.53 6.55
CA VAL A 63 -6.74 -0.50 5.87
C VAL A 63 -6.06 0.86 6.04
N LEU A 64 -6.78 1.96 5.81
CA LEU A 64 -6.25 3.32 5.94
C LEU A 64 -5.92 3.65 7.39
N VAL A 65 -6.83 3.32 8.32
CA VAL A 65 -6.63 3.56 9.76
C VAL A 65 -5.39 2.85 10.28
N GLU A 66 -5.19 1.58 9.91
CA GLU A 66 -4.02 0.83 10.36
C GLU A 66 -2.74 1.29 9.65
N ALA A 67 -2.78 1.57 8.34
CA ALA A 67 -1.64 2.12 7.59
C ALA A 67 -1.18 3.49 8.13
N ALA A 68 -2.09 4.29 8.70
CA ALA A 68 -1.74 5.56 9.36
C ALA A 68 -0.74 5.39 10.51
N ARG A 69 -0.63 4.20 11.11
CA ARG A 69 0.39 3.89 12.14
C ARG A 69 1.80 4.00 11.58
N ILE A 70 2.03 3.46 10.37
CA ILE A 70 3.33 3.54 9.67
C ILE A 70 3.62 5.00 9.32
N ALA A 71 2.63 5.70 8.75
CA ALA A 71 2.77 7.08 8.30
C ALA A 71 2.71 8.14 9.42
N ARG A 72 2.60 7.73 10.69
CA ARG A 72 2.43 8.62 11.86
C ARG A 72 1.29 9.64 11.68
N GLY A 73 0.19 9.20 11.06
CA GLY A 73 -0.98 10.03 10.75
C GLY A 73 -0.88 10.87 9.47
N ASN A 74 0.30 10.94 8.82
CA ASN A 74 0.48 11.68 7.56
C ASN A 74 0.15 10.80 6.35
N ILE A 75 -1.13 10.46 6.19
CA ILE A 75 -1.64 9.57 5.13
C ILE A 75 -2.97 10.12 4.60
N VAL A 76 -3.27 9.86 3.33
CA VAL A 76 -4.56 10.21 2.71
C VAL A 76 -5.25 8.98 2.14
N PRO A 77 -6.59 8.99 2.02
CA PRO A 77 -7.29 7.98 1.22
C PRO A 77 -6.72 7.91 -0.19
N LEU A 78 -6.57 6.70 -0.74
CA LEU A 78 -6.02 6.47 -2.08
C LEU A 78 -6.83 7.21 -3.17
N SER A 79 -8.15 7.25 -3.04
CA SER A 79 -9.07 8.06 -3.86
C SER A 79 -8.75 9.56 -3.95
N ARG A 80 -7.91 10.11 -3.06
CA ARG A 80 -7.47 11.52 -3.09
C ARG A 80 -6.13 11.74 -3.79
N VAL A 81 -5.47 10.68 -4.24
CA VAL A 81 -4.18 10.78 -4.94
C VAL A 81 -4.42 10.94 -6.44
N ASP A 82 -3.99 12.07 -6.98
CA ASP A 82 -3.97 12.31 -8.43
C ASP A 82 -2.59 11.95 -8.99
N ALA A 83 -2.53 11.09 -10.00
CA ALA A 83 -1.29 10.68 -10.66
C ALA A 83 -0.48 11.86 -11.20
N ARG A 84 -1.13 12.98 -11.54
CA ARG A 84 -0.46 14.22 -11.98
C ARG A 84 0.25 14.95 -10.85
N SER A 85 -0.13 14.71 -9.60
CA SER A 85 0.40 15.38 -8.40
C SER A 85 1.62 14.70 -7.77
N ILE A 86 1.96 13.49 -8.21
CA ILE A 86 3.13 12.70 -7.81
C ILE A 86 4.05 12.43 -9.00
N ASP A 87 5.33 12.23 -8.77
CA ASP A 87 6.36 11.97 -9.79
C ASP A 87 6.69 10.49 -9.93
N ALA A 88 6.41 9.68 -8.90
CA ALA A 88 6.59 8.23 -8.87
C ALA A 88 5.58 7.59 -7.91
N LEU A 89 5.39 6.28 -8.02
CA LEU A 89 4.53 5.50 -7.12
C LEU A 89 5.29 4.24 -6.64
N ILE A 90 5.19 3.93 -5.35
CA ILE A 90 5.80 2.74 -4.76
C ILE A 90 4.74 1.95 -3.99
N PHE A 91 4.76 0.63 -4.16
CA PHE A 91 3.99 -0.33 -3.36
C PHE A 91 4.97 -1.19 -2.53
N PRO A 92 5.08 -0.94 -1.22
CA PRO A 92 5.65 -1.93 -0.31
C PRO A 92 4.86 -3.24 -0.36
N GLY A 93 5.51 -4.35 -0.04
CA GLY A 93 4.87 -5.64 0.01
C GLY A 93 4.09 -5.89 1.30
N GLY A 94 4.20 -7.12 1.79
CA GLY A 94 3.30 -7.67 2.81
C GLY A 94 2.07 -8.31 2.17
N TYR A 95 1.48 -9.26 2.87
CA TYR A 95 0.38 -10.06 2.36
C TYR A 95 -0.90 -9.24 2.15
N GLY A 96 -1.02 -8.07 2.81
CA GLY A 96 -2.05 -7.10 2.49
C GLY A 96 -1.98 -6.57 1.06
N ALA A 97 -0.82 -6.57 0.39
CA ALA A 97 -0.73 -6.26 -1.04
C ALA A 97 -1.51 -7.28 -1.88
N ALA A 98 -1.46 -8.56 -1.50
CA ALA A 98 -2.15 -9.66 -2.19
C ALA A 98 -3.59 -9.92 -1.71
N GLN A 99 -4.05 -9.20 -0.68
CA GLN A 99 -5.36 -9.44 -0.04
C GLN A 99 -6.27 -8.21 0.04
N ASN A 100 -5.67 -7.02 0.22
CA ASN A 100 -6.40 -5.77 0.37
C ASN A 100 -6.29 -4.91 -0.90
N LEU A 101 -5.13 -4.89 -1.57
CA LEU A 101 -4.94 -4.16 -2.83
C LEU A 101 -5.38 -4.98 -4.05
N CYS A 102 -5.47 -6.29 -3.92
CA CYS A 102 -6.04 -7.21 -4.90
C CYS A 102 -6.50 -8.50 -4.18
N THR A 103 -7.06 -9.44 -4.93
CA THR A 103 -7.51 -10.75 -4.40
C THR A 103 -6.54 -11.91 -4.69
N PHE A 104 -5.29 -11.63 -5.06
CA PHE A 104 -4.31 -12.63 -5.50
C PHE A 104 -4.10 -13.77 -4.50
N ALA A 105 -4.12 -13.50 -3.20
CA ALA A 105 -3.94 -14.51 -2.17
C ALA A 105 -5.04 -15.59 -2.16
N VAL A 106 -6.22 -15.29 -2.70
CA VAL A 106 -7.37 -16.22 -2.77
C VAL A 106 -7.58 -16.70 -4.20
N ASP A 107 -7.55 -15.79 -5.16
CA ASP A 107 -7.94 -16.04 -6.55
C ASP A 107 -6.76 -16.33 -7.49
N GLY A 108 -5.52 -16.14 -7.03
CA GLY A 108 -4.31 -16.43 -7.80
C GLY A 108 -4.27 -15.68 -9.15
N PRO A 109 -3.99 -16.36 -10.27
CA PRO A 109 -3.94 -15.73 -11.60
C PRO A 109 -5.25 -15.04 -12.04
N ASP A 110 -6.38 -15.43 -11.47
CA ASP A 110 -7.71 -14.88 -11.81
C ASP A 110 -8.12 -13.71 -10.89
N CYS A 111 -7.15 -13.15 -10.14
CA CYS A 111 -7.43 -12.10 -9.18
C CYS A 111 -7.95 -10.79 -9.80
N ALA A 112 -8.68 -10.05 -8.98
CA ALA A 112 -9.07 -8.67 -9.27
C ALA A 112 -8.21 -7.71 -8.45
N VAL A 113 -7.77 -6.62 -9.08
CA VAL A 113 -7.11 -5.50 -8.41
C VAL A 113 -8.18 -4.58 -7.86
N ASN A 114 -7.91 -3.95 -6.70
CA ASN A 114 -8.76 -2.89 -6.18
C ASN A 114 -8.87 -1.76 -7.21
N TYR A 115 -10.10 -1.31 -7.48
CA TYR A 115 -10.37 -0.32 -8.53
C TYR A 115 -9.57 0.99 -8.39
N GLU A 116 -9.36 1.49 -7.17
CA GLU A 116 -8.58 2.72 -6.94
C GLU A 116 -7.09 2.50 -7.25
N VAL A 117 -6.57 1.31 -6.94
CA VAL A 117 -5.20 0.90 -7.27
C VAL A 117 -5.03 0.76 -8.77
N GLU A 118 -5.93 0.03 -9.43
CA GLU A 118 -5.92 -0.18 -10.88
C GLU A 118 -5.97 1.15 -11.64
N THR A 119 -6.84 2.06 -11.20
CA THR A 119 -6.98 3.41 -11.78
C THR A 119 -5.68 4.21 -11.62
N LEU A 120 -5.14 4.30 -10.40
CA LEU A 120 -3.92 5.09 -10.16
C LEU A 120 -2.71 4.51 -10.92
N VAL A 121 -2.56 3.18 -10.97
CA VAL A 121 -1.49 2.52 -11.72
C VAL A 121 -1.62 2.79 -13.21
N SER A 122 -2.83 2.66 -13.78
CA SER A 122 -3.09 2.95 -15.19
C SER A 122 -2.73 4.39 -15.53
N ASP A 123 -3.16 5.36 -14.71
CA ASP A 123 -2.84 6.78 -14.90
C ASP A 123 -1.32 7.03 -14.83
N MET A 124 -0.62 6.39 -13.88
CA MET A 124 0.85 6.51 -13.78
C MET A 124 1.56 5.96 -15.02
N LEU A 125 1.08 4.85 -15.58
CA LEU A 125 1.61 4.24 -16.81
C LEU A 125 1.34 5.12 -18.04
N GLU A 126 0.13 5.67 -18.18
CA GLU A 126 -0.21 6.61 -19.26
C GLU A 126 0.67 7.86 -19.23
N LEU A 127 0.93 8.38 -18.04
CA LEU A 127 1.84 9.51 -17.81
C LEU A 127 3.33 9.13 -17.89
N LYS A 128 3.66 7.85 -18.11
CA LYS A 128 5.02 7.30 -18.18
C LYS A 128 5.85 7.58 -16.94
N LYS A 129 5.20 7.55 -15.76
CA LYS A 129 5.86 7.76 -14.47
C LYS A 129 6.33 6.42 -13.90
N PRO A 130 7.49 6.39 -13.22
CA PRO A 130 8.03 5.16 -12.66
C PRO A 130 7.14 4.59 -11.54
N ILE A 131 7.01 3.27 -11.54
CA ILE A 131 6.33 2.49 -10.50
C ILE A 131 7.33 1.50 -9.91
N GLY A 132 7.49 1.52 -8.58
CA GLY A 132 8.27 0.55 -7.83
C GLY A 132 7.36 -0.42 -7.08
N VAL A 133 7.65 -1.71 -7.19
CA VAL A 133 6.91 -2.79 -6.51
C VAL A 133 7.89 -3.67 -5.75
N ILE A 134 7.52 -4.08 -4.53
CA ILE A 134 8.42 -4.79 -3.60
C ILE A 134 7.74 -6.11 -3.16
N CYS A 135 8.54 -7.17 -3.03
CA CYS A 135 8.10 -8.46 -2.47
C CYS A 135 6.99 -9.11 -3.30
N ILE A 136 5.78 -9.28 -2.76
CA ILE A 136 4.61 -9.89 -3.45
C ILE A 136 3.75 -8.88 -4.21
N ALA A 137 4.08 -7.59 -4.15
CA ALA A 137 3.36 -6.55 -4.90
C ALA A 137 3.53 -6.59 -6.45
N PRO A 138 4.63 -7.11 -7.05
CA PRO A 138 4.74 -7.29 -8.50
C PRO A 138 3.81 -8.37 -9.05
#